data_AF-A0A1Z9GZG2-F1
#
_entry.id   AF-A0A1Z9GZG2-F1
#
_cell.length_a   1.000
_cell.length_b   1.000
_cell.length_c   1.000
_cell.angle_alpha   90.00
_cell.angle_beta   90.00
_cell.angle_gamma   90.00
#
_symmetry.space_group_name_H-M   'P 1'
#
loop_
_entity.id
_entity.type
_entity.pdbx_description
1 polymer ?
#
loop_
_entity_poly.entity_id
_entity_poly.type
_entity_poly.pdbx_seq_one_letter_code
_entity_poly.pdbx_strand_id
1 'polypeptide(L)'
;MLKEKNINILKYSFLIAFILGSLGSLGLAPFNIFVITLLSIVFSIFLLEKQDRLRKAFYIGLFYGLGFYISSLYWIAISFKVANMGGYLLGSLAVFILCFFLALFSGLTYYLIKRFSKKNNLFFNSLLIIFLFSFFDWVKGNILWGFPWTPISSIWSFNSKTLAPFSYMGIWGYSMLTYTLVIAIYLFKKNIKLSVTFFIPFIVILSISNFSNKHIEYISQDFQVRLVQPNISQAD
;
A
#
# COMPACT_ATOMS: atom_id res chain seq x y z
N MET A 1 24.53 18.90 17.40
CA MET A 1 24.02 17.51 17.51
C MET A 1 22.66 17.22 16.85
N LEU A 2 21.48 17.71 17.33
CA LEU A 2 20.18 17.39 16.69
C LEU A 2 19.99 18.02 15.29
N LYS A 3 20.49 19.25 15.07
CA LYS A 3 20.49 19.90 13.76
C LYS A 3 21.36 19.19 12.73
N GLU A 4 22.55 18.72 13.11
CA GLU A 4 23.46 17.98 12.21
C GLU A 4 22.92 16.60 11.84
N LYS A 5 22.31 15.87 12.80
CA LYS A 5 21.63 14.59 12.50
C LYS A 5 20.49 14.77 11.48
N ASN A 6 19.74 15.87 11.56
CA ASN A 6 18.67 16.15 10.60
C ASN A 6 19.20 16.47 9.19
N ILE A 7 20.36 17.12 9.08
CA ILE A 7 21.00 17.43 7.79
C ILE A 7 21.43 16.15 7.06
N ASN A 8 22.00 15.17 7.79
CA ASN A 8 22.41 13.89 7.20
C ASN A 8 21.23 13.05 6.70
N ILE A 9 20.11 13.00 7.42
CA ILE A 9 18.92 12.24 7.00
C ILE A 9 18.32 12.81 5.69
N LEU A 10 18.36 14.13 5.51
CA LEU A 10 17.84 14.77 4.30
C LEU A 10 18.68 14.46 3.05
N LYS A 11 20.01 14.27 3.22
CA LYS A 11 20.92 13.87 2.14
C LYS A 11 20.55 12.50 1.55
N TYR A 12 20.14 11.56 2.39
CA TYR A 12 19.79 10.19 1.99
C TYR A 12 18.28 9.96 1.88
N SER A 13 17.47 11.02 1.82
CA SER A 13 16.00 10.92 1.83
C SER A 13 15.45 9.99 0.74
N PHE A 14 16.00 10.00 -0.47
CA PHE A 14 15.53 9.11 -1.55
C PHE A 14 15.86 7.64 -1.29
N LEU A 15 17.05 7.35 -0.77
CA LEU A 15 17.45 6.00 -0.39
C LEU A 15 16.59 5.49 0.78
N ILE A 16 16.34 6.33 1.78
CA ILE A 16 15.46 6.00 2.90
C ILE A 16 14.04 5.72 2.40
N ALA A 17 13.52 6.53 1.47
CA ALA A 17 12.21 6.32 0.87
C ALA A 17 12.14 4.96 0.16
N PHE A 18 13.16 4.61 -0.63
CA PHE A 18 13.25 3.32 -1.31
C PHE A 18 13.28 2.13 -0.34
N ILE A 19 14.08 2.22 0.73
CA ILE A 19 14.17 1.18 1.76
C ILE A 19 12.83 1.04 2.49
N LEU A 20 12.20 2.14 2.87
CA LEU A 20 10.86 2.12 3.47
C LEU A 20 9.87 1.42 2.54
N GLY A 21 9.81 1.80 1.27
CA GLY A 21 8.96 1.14 0.29
C GLY A 21 9.21 -0.37 0.20
N SER A 22 10.48 -0.77 0.11
CA SER A 22 10.88 -2.18 0.05
C SER A 22 10.43 -2.96 1.28
N LEU A 23 10.66 -2.42 2.49
CA LEU A 23 10.17 -3.01 3.74
C LEU A 23 8.64 -3.05 3.78
N GLY A 24 7.98 -2.04 3.22
CA GLY A 24 6.52 -1.96 3.17
C GLY A 24 5.88 -3.12 2.41
N SER A 25 6.60 -3.76 1.47
CA SER A 25 6.09 -4.94 0.75
C SER A 25 5.91 -6.17 1.66
N LEU A 26 6.60 -6.24 2.81
CA LEU A 26 6.54 -7.38 3.73
C LEU A 26 5.18 -7.56 4.43
N GLY A 27 4.26 -6.61 4.33
CA GLY A 27 2.89 -6.84 4.78
C GLY A 27 2.02 -7.62 3.81
N LEU A 28 2.47 -7.80 2.56
CA LEU A 28 1.82 -8.67 1.59
C LEU A 28 2.24 -10.13 1.81
N ALA A 29 1.46 -11.04 1.22
CA ALA A 29 1.86 -12.45 1.15
C ALA A 29 3.23 -12.57 0.46
N PRO A 30 4.09 -13.51 0.89
CA PRO A 30 3.84 -14.56 1.89
C PRO A 30 4.10 -14.15 3.35
N PHE A 31 4.66 -12.95 3.59
CA PHE A 31 5.15 -12.57 4.91
C PHE A 31 4.05 -12.08 5.86
N ASN A 32 3.03 -11.39 5.35
CA ASN A 32 1.86 -10.93 6.11
C ASN A 32 2.18 -10.06 7.35
N ILE A 33 3.33 -9.37 7.37
CA ILE A 33 3.75 -8.50 8.48
C ILE A 33 3.15 -7.11 8.32
N PHE A 34 1.81 -7.01 8.37
CA PHE A 34 1.04 -5.80 8.07
C PHE A 34 1.52 -4.54 8.81
N VAL A 35 2.03 -4.70 10.04
CA VAL A 35 2.55 -3.60 10.87
C VAL A 35 3.71 -2.87 10.17
N ILE A 36 4.58 -3.60 9.46
CA ILE A 36 5.71 -2.99 8.74
C ILE A 36 5.19 -2.10 7.60
N THR A 37 4.17 -2.51 6.86
CA THR A 37 3.57 -1.69 5.81
C THR A 37 2.96 -0.40 6.38
N LEU A 38 2.20 -0.50 7.47
CA LEU A 38 1.61 0.66 8.13
C LEU A 38 2.70 1.64 8.60
N LEU A 39 3.72 1.14 9.30
CA LEU A 39 4.84 1.95 9.77
C LEU A 39 5.66 2.55 8.63
N SER A 40 5.85 1.80 7.55
CA SER A 40 6.57 2.27 6.36
C SER A 40 5.91 3.51 5.75
N ILE A 41 4.58 3.50 5.58
CA ILE A 41 3.82 4.66 5.09
C ILE A 41 3.85 5.81 6.13
N VAL A 42 3.74 5.50 7.42
CA VAL A 42 3.86 6.53 8.47
C VAL A 42 5.22 7.24 8.40
N PHE A 43 6.31 6.48 8.28
CA PHE A 43 7.66 7.05 8.19
C PHE A 43 7.91 7.79 6.88
N SER A 44 7.30 7.37 5.77
CA SER A 44 7.40 8.11 4.51
C SER A 44 6.65 9.46 4.58
N ILE A 45 5.52 9.53 5.30
CA ILE A 45 4.82 10.80 5.58
C ILE A 45 5.71 11.71 6.44
N PHE A 46 6.34 11.19 7.50
CA PHE A 46 7.31 11.96 8.30
C PHE A 46 8.50 12.46 7.46
N LEU A 47 8.97 11.66 6.51
CA LEU A 47 10.05 12.03 5.61
C LEU A 47 9.63 13.14 4.63
N LEU A 48 8.38 13.10 4.16
CA LEU A 48 7.76 14.10 3.30
C LEU A 48 7.63 15.46 4.00
N GLU A 49 7.24 15.47 5.28
CA GLU A 49 7.11 16.72 6.06
C GLU A 49 8.42 17.51 6.13
N LYS A 50 9.55 16.81 6.26
CA LYS A 50 10.87 17.40 6.36
C LYS A 50 11.39 18.03 5.06
N GLN A 51 10.70 17.84 3.92
CA GLN A 51 11.11 18.44 2.66
C GLN A 51 10.44 19.78 2.42
N ASP A 52 11.18 20.80 2.01
CA ASP A 52 10.58 22.10 1.66
C ASP A 52 10.18 22.22 0.18
N ARG A 53 10.76 21.38 -0.68
CA ARG A 53 10.60 21.50 -2.15
C ARG A 53 9.60 20.48 -2.69
N LEU A 54 8.67 20.94 -3.52
CA LEU A 54 7.69 20.08 -4.22
C LEU A 54 8.36 19.00 -5.08
N ARG A 55 9.44 19.34 -5.78
CA ARG A 55 10.21 18.35 -6.56
C ARG A 55 10.75 17.22 -5.68
N LYS A 56 11.21 17.52 -4.46
CA LYS A 56 11.69 16.49 -3.53
C LYS A 56 10.55 15.61 -3.01
N ALA A 57 9.36 16.18 -2.79
CA ALA A 57 8.17 15.42 -2.44
C ALA A 57 7.81 14.39 -3.52
N PHE A 58 7.84 14.80 -4.79
CA PHE A 58 7.64 13.89 -5.93
C PHE A 58 8.66 12.74 -5.91
N TYR A 59 9.95 13.05 -5.80
CA TYR A 59 10.99 12.02 -5.78
C TYR A 59 10.91 11.10 -4.57
N ILE A 60 10.53 11.58 -3.38
CA ILE A 60 10.27 10.70 -2.23
C ILE A 60 9.16 9.70 -2.56
N GLY A 61 8.04 10.17 -3.08
CA GLY A 61 6.94 9.28 -3.46
C GLY A 61 7.36 8.30 -4.56
N LEU A 62 8.14 8.77 -5.55
CA LEU A 62 8.66 7.94 -6.64
C LEU A 62 9.58 6.82 -6.11
N PHE A 63 10.59 7.16 -5.30
CA PHE A 63 11.53 6.17 -4.76
C PHE A 63 10.86 5.22 -3.76
N TYR A 64 9.93 5.72 -2.95
CA TYR A 64 9.09 4.88 -2.10
C TYR A 64 8.29 3.86 -2.93
N GLY A 65 7.61 4.34 -3.97
CA GLY A 65 6.86 3.48 -4.89
C GLY A 65 7.75 2.45 -5.58
N LEU A 66 8.91 2.88 -6.09
CA LEU A 66 9.87 1.98 -6.74
C LEU A 66 10.31 0.84 -5.80
N GLY A 67 10.72 1.15 -4.58
CA GLY A 67 11.13 0.13 -3.61
C GLY A 67 10.02 -0.86 -3.30
N PHE A 68 8.80 -0.35 -3.11
CA PHE A 68 7.62 -1.16 -2.82
C PHE A 68 7.24 -2.07 -4.00
N TYR A 69 7.13 -1.52 -5.21
CA TYR A 69 6.68 -2.27 -6.38
C TYR A 69 7.74 -3.27 -6.87
N ILE A 70 9.03 -2.91 -6.89
CA ILE A 70 10.09 -3.85 -7.27
C ILE A 70 10.09 -5.05 -6.33
N SER A 71 10.01 -4.80 -5.02
CA SER A 71 10.00 -5.87 -4.01
C SER A 71 8.74 -6.74 -4.08
N SER A 72 7.62 -6.19 -4.55
CA SER A 72 6.33 -6.91 -4.63
C SER A 72 6.11 -7.63 -5.97
N LEU A 73 6.75 -7.16 -7.05
CA LEU A 73 6.45 -7.57 -8.43
C LEU A 73 7.63 -8.24 -9.16
N TYR A 74 8.77 -8.44 -8.49
CA TYR A 74 9.96 -9.07 -9.09
C TYR A 74 9.66 -10.43 -9.74
N TRP A 75 8.70 -11.17 -9.19
CA TRP A 75 8.32 -12.50 -9.66
C TRP A 75 7.79 -12.50 -11.10
N ILE A 76 7.25 -11.37 -11.60
CA ILE A 76 6.77 -11.25 -13.01
C ILE A 76 7.91 -11.48 -14.01
N ALA A 77 9.15 -11.15 -13.63
CA ALA A 77 10.31 -11.37 -14.50
C ALA A 77 10.58 -12.88 -14.72
N ILE A 78 10.14 -13.74 -13.81
CA ILE A 78 10.27 -15.20 -13.93
C ILE A 78 9.39 -15.71 -15.07
N SER A 79 8.20 -15.14 -15.25
CA SER A 79 7.27 -15.52 -16.33
C SER A 79 7.87 -15.34 -17.72
N PHE A 80 8.70 -14.31 -17.93
CA PHE A 80 9.40 -14.10 -19.22
C PHE A 80 10.40 -15.21 -19.53
N LYS A 81 11.07 -15.74 -18.50
CA LYS A 81 11.98 -16.88 -18.66
C LYS A 81 11.20 -18.14 -19.00
N VAL A 82 10.09 -18.40 -18.31
CA VAL A 82 9.27 -19.60 -18.52
C VAL A 82 8.59 -19.57 -19.89
N ALA A 83 8.11 -18.41 -20.33
CA ALA A 83 7.48 -18.23 -21.64
C ALA A 83 8.47 -18.20 -22.82
N ASN A 84 9.78 -18.41 -22.59
CA ASN A 84 10.83 -18.27 -23.60
C ASN A 84 10.82 -16.91 -24.35
N MET A 85 10.35 -15.85 -23.71
CA MET A 85 10.25 -14.50 -24.28
C MET A 85 11.44 -13.63 -23.83
N GLY A 86 12.63 -13.86 -24.39
CA GLY A 86 13.82 -13.03 -24.13
C GLY A 86 14.47 -13.21 -22.75
N GLY A 87 13.97 -14.13 -21.92
CA GLY A 87 14.59 -14.53 -20.66
C GLY A 87 14.55 -13.46 -19.55
N TYR A 88 15.38 -13.65 -18.52
CA TYR A 88 15.40 -12.77 -17.34
C TYR A 88 15.80 -11.32 -17.64
N LEU A 89 16.62 -11.08 -18.66
CA LEU A 89 17.07 -9.72 -19.00
C LEU A 89 15.90 -8.88 -19.52
N LEU A 90 15.13 -9.40 -20.48
CA LEU A 90 13.94 -8.71 -20.98
C LEU A 90 12.86 -8.59 -19.87
N GLY A 91 12.66 -9.67 -19.11
CA GLY A 91 11.69 -9.69 -18.02
C GLY A 91 11.99 -8.67 -16.92
N SER A 92 13.23 -8.59 -16.46
CA SER A 92 13.64 -7.61 -15.44
C SER A 92 13.50 -6.17 -15.92
N LEU A 93 13.82 -5.89 -17.18
CA LEU A 93 13.63 -4.57 -17.79
C LEU A 93 12.14 -4.21 -17.89
N ALA A 94 11.29 -5.16 -18.33
CA ALA A 94 9.84 -4.96 -18.37
C ALA A 94 9.26 -4.69 -16.98
N VAL A 95 9.66 -5.47 -15.96
CA VAL A 95 9.24 -5.26 -14.57
C VAL A 95 9.72 -3.92 -14.04
N PHE A 96 10.95 -3.49 -14.35
CA PHE A 96 11.44 -2.18 -13.94
C PHE A 96 10.60 -1.05 -14.54
N ILE A 97 10.28 -1.12 -15.84
CA ILE A 97 9.41 -0.14 -16.51
C ILE A 97 8.02 -0.13 -15.87
N LEU A 98 7.43 -1.30 -15.62
CA LEU A 98 6.15 -1.42 -14.93
C LEU A 98 6.20 -0.78 -13.54
N CYS A 99 7.19 -1.13 -12.73
CA CYS A 99 7.36 -0.58 -11.38
C CYS A 99 7.58 0.94 -11.41
N PHE A 100 8.33 1.45 -12.39
CA PHE A 100 8.54 2.88 -12.58
C PHE A 100 7.22 3.58 -12.93
N PHE A 101 6.44 3.03 -13.86
CA PHE A 101 5.11 3.55 -14.19
C PHE A 101 4.19 3.59 -12.97
N LEU A 102 4.10 2.51 -12.20
CA LEU A 102 3.29 2.46 -10.97
C LEU A 102 3.80 3.45 -9.90
N ALA A 103 5.12 3.63 -9.81
CA ALA A 103 5.74 4.57 -8.90
C ALA A 103 5.45 6.04 -9.23
N LEU A 104 5.12 6.38 -10.49
CA LEU A 104 4.70 7.73 -10.86
C LEU A 104 3.42 8.15 -10.12
N PHE A 105 2.46 7.24 -9.91
CA PHE A 105 1.26 7.52 -9.11
C PHE A 105 1.61 7.83 -7.65
N SER A 106 2.58 7.10 -7.07
CA SER A 106 3.10 7.40 -5.72
C SER A 106 3.82 8.76 -5.69
N GLY A 107 4.67 9.05 -6.68
CA GLY A 107 5.31 10.36 -6.81
C GLY A 107 4.30 11.51 -6.89
N LEU A 108 3.26 11.35 -7.70
CA LEU A 108 2.20 12.34 -7.86
C LEU A 108 1.37 12.52 -6.57
N THR A 109 1.08 11.43 -5.87
CA THR A 109 0.41 11.44 -4.56
C THR A 109 1.18 12.34 -3.58
N TYR A 110 2.48 12.11 -3.40
CA TYR A 110 3.29 12.87 -2.45
C TYR A 110 3.48 14.32 -2.88
N TYR A 111 3.63 14.55 -4.19
CA TYR A 111 3.68 15.90 -4.76
C TYR A 111 2.41 16.70 -4.44
N LEU A 112 1.23 16.13 -4.67
CA LEU A 112 -0.05 16.80 -4.45
C LEU A 112 -0.34 16.97 -2.94
N ILE A 113 0.03 15.99 -2.11
CA ILE A 113 -0.03 16.14 -0.65
C ILE A 113 0.78 17.37 -0.24
N LYS A 114 2.03 17.48 -0.69
CA LYS A 114 2.89 18.62 -0.33
C LYS A 114 2.38 19.94 -0.91
N ARG A 115 1.84 19.93 -2.13
CA ARG A 115 1.34 21.13 -2.82
C ARG A 115 0.13 21.73 -2.12
N PHE A 116 -0.79 20.90 -1.65
CA PHE A 116 -2.06 21.34 -1.09
C PHE A 116 -2.11 21.33 0.44
N SER A 117 -1.10 20.77 1.11
CA SER A 117 -1.00 20.84 2.57
C SER A 117 -0.98 22.28 3.07
N LYS A 118 -1.80 22.57 4.08
CA LYS A 118 -1.87 23.89 4.72
C LYS A 118 -1.03 23.90 5.98
N LYS A 119 -0.30 25.00 6.19
CA LYS A 119 0.47 25.21 7.43
C LYS A 119 -0.50 25.23 8.62
N ASN A 120 -0.15 24.53 9.69
CA ASN A 120 -0.89 24.45 10.96
C ASN A 120 -2.31 23.84 10.90
N ASN A 121 -2.74 23.21 9.80
CA ASN A 121 -4.04 22.53 9.73
C ASN A 121 -3.87 21.00 9.64
N LEU A 122 -3.64 20.36 10.79
CA LEU A 122 -3.43 18.91 10.89
C LEU A 122 -4.63 18.10 10.40
N PHE A 123 -5.86 18.53 10.72
CA PHE A 123 -7.07 17.82 10.33
C PHE A 123 -7.26 17.80 8.81
N PHE A 124 -7.17 18.98 8.16
CA PHE A 124 -7.26 19.08 6.71
C PHE A 124 -6.16 18.27 6.02
N ASN A 125 -4.92 18.37 6.48
CA ASN A 125 -3.80 17.62 5.88
C ASN A 125 -3.99 16.11 6.03
N SER A 126 -4.58 15.65 7.14
CA SER A 126 -4.88 14.23 7.36
C SER A 126 -5.92 13.71 6.38
N LEU A 127 -7.02 14.45 6.19
CA LEU A 127 -8.04 14.12 5.18
C LEU A 127 -7.47 14.15 3.75
N LEU A 128 -6.64 15.15 3.44
CA LEU A 128 -5.96 15.26 2.15
C LEU A 128 -5.08 14.04 1.87
N ILE A 129 -4.30 13.58 2.86
CA ILE A 129 -3.46 12.38 2.73
C ILE A 129 -4.33 11.15 2.47
N ILE A 130 -5.36 10.90 3.29
CA ILE A 130 -6.26 9.75 3.11
C ILE A 130 -6.89 9.76 1.71
N PHE A 131 -7.41 10.91 1.30
CA PHE A 131 -8.03 11.07 0.00
C PHE A 131 -7.06 10.82 -1.15
N LEU A 132 -5.89 11.48 -1.16
CA LEU A 132 -4.93 11.37 -2.27
C LEU A 132 -4.33 9.97 -2.37
N PHE A 133 -3.98 9.34 -1.25
CA PHE A 133 -3.51 7.96 -1.26
C PHE A 133 -4.59 7.01 -1.80
N SER A 134 -5.83 7.11 -1.32
CA SER A 134 -6.94 6.27 -1.78
C SER A 134 -7.26 6.50 -3.26
N PHE A 135 -7.30 7.76 -3.68
CA PHE A 135 -7.60 8.15 -5.06
C PHE A 135 -6.57 7.60 -6.03
N PHE A 136 -5.28 7.78 -5.76
CA PHE A 136 -4.24 7.27 -6.66
C PHE A 136 -4.08 5.76 -6.63
N ASP A 137 -4.35 5.11 -5.48
CA ASP A 137 -4.40 3.65 -5.42
C ASP A 137 -5.54 3.11 -6.31
N TRP A 138 -6.71 3.75 -6.27
CA TRP A 138 -7.85 3.45 -7.14
C TRP A 138 -7.54 3.76 -8.61
N VAL A 139 -7.00 4.95 -8.95
CA VAL A 139 -6.66 5.31 -10.34
C VAL A 139 -5.67 4.30 -10.93
N LYS A 140 -4.61 3.97 -10.20
CA LYS A 140 -3.63 2.94 -10.60
C LYS A 140 -4.30 1.58 -10.90
N GLY A 141 -5.32 1.24 -10.11
CA GLY A 141 -6.08 0.00 -10.26
C GLY A 141 -7.09 -0.01 -11.42
N ASN A 142 -7.39 1.12 -12.05
CA ASN A 142 -8.46 1.22 -13.06
C ASN A 142 -8.02 1.86 -14.39
N ILE A 143 -6.92 2.62 -14.41
CA ILE A 143 -6.40 3.27 -15.61
C ILE A 143 -5.66 2.27 -16.51
N LEU A 144 -5.79 2.41 -17.85
CA LEU A 144 -5.16 1.51 -18.83
C LEU A 144 -5.43 0.02 -18.52
N TRP A 145 -6.71 -0.37 -18.45
CA TRP A 145 -7.17 -1.70 -18.04
C TRP A 145 -6.88 -2.08 -16.57
N GLY A 146 -6.12 -1.25 -15.85
CA GLY A 146 -5.89 -1.37 -14.42
C GLY A 146 -4.78 -2.35 -14.05
N PHE A 147 -3.99 -2.01 -13.02
CA PHE A 147 -3.07 -2.95 -12.37
C PHE A 147 -3.23 -2.93 -10.84
N PRO A 148 -4.37 -3.40 -10.31
CA PRO A 148 -4.68 -3.37 -8.88
C PRO A 148 -3.99 -4.52 -8.10
N TRP A 149 -2.70 -4.76 -8.32
CA TRP A 149 -1.99 -5.88 -7.70
C TRP A 149 -1.74 -5.68 -6.20
N THR A 150 -1.53 -4.43 -5.78
CA THR A 150 -1.11 -4.09 -4.41
C THR A 150 -1.95 -2.99 -3.75
N PRO A 151 -3.29 -3.11 -3.72
CA PRO A 151 -4.12 -2.22 -2.92
C PRO A 151 -3.76 -2.39 -1.44
N ILE A 152 -3.69 -1.28 -0.69
CA ILE A 152 -3.19 -1.33 0.70
C ILE A 152 -4.01 -2.27 1.60
N SER A 153 -5.32 -2.42 1.36
CA SER A 153 -6.19 -3.30 2.16
C SER A 153 -5.87 -4.79 1.99
N SER A 154 -5.15 -5.19 0.95
CA SER A 154 -4.76 -6.60 0.75
C SER A 154 -3.88 -7.15 1.89
N ILE A 155 -3.22 -6.30 2.66
CA ILE A 155 -2.46 -6.68 3.87
C ILE A 155 -3.34 -7.32 4.95
N TRP A 156 -4.67 -7.20 4.86
CA TRP A 156 -5.64 -7.76 5.80
C TRP A 156 -6.20 -9.12 5.37
N SER A 157 -5.80 -9.62 4.20
CA SER A 157 -6.37 -10.84 3.62
C SER A 157 -5.95 -12.14 4.31
N PHE A 158 -4.94 -12.12 5.18
CA PHE A 158 -4.37 -13.33 5.78
C PHE A 158 -5.17 -13.91 6.95
N ASN A 159 -6.12 -13.17 7.52
CA ASN A 159 -6.89 -13.59 8.70
C ASN A 159 -8.40 -13.42 8.48
N SER A 160 -9.17 -14.44 8.83
CA SER A 160 -10.64 -14.46 8.66
C SER A 160 -11.35 -13.31 9.38
N LYS A 161 -10.81 -12.81 10.49
CA LYS A 161 -11.36 -11.65 11.21
C LYS A 161 -11.14 -10.34 10.48
N THR A 162 -9.97 -10.17 9.88
CA THR A 162 -9.61 -8.95 9.13
C THR A 162 -10.15 -8.97 7.69
N LEU A 163 -10.61 -10.13 7.22
CA LEU A 163 -11.32 -10.28 5.94
C LEU A 163 -12.77 -9.79 5.97
N ALA A 164 -13.44 -9.79 7.12
CA ALA A 164 -14.87 -9.47 7.19
C ALA A 164 -15.26 -8.09 6.61
N PRO A 165 -14.47 -7.00 6.77
CA PRO A 165 -14.78 -5.71 6.15
C PRO A 165 -14.87 -5.72 4.62
N PHE A 166 -14.21 -6.66 3.93
CA PHE A 166 -14.19 -6.71 2.48
C PHE A 166 -15.58 -6.95 1.87
N SER A 167 -16.45 -7.72 2.53
CA SER A 167 -17.80 -8.02 2.01
C SER A 167 -18.71 -6.79 1.99
N TYR A 168 -18.43 -5.78 2.81
CA TYR A 168 -19.27 -4.58 2.92
C TYR A 168 -18.74 -3.41 2.09
N MET A 169 -17.42 -3.24 2.03
CA MET A 169 -16.80 -2.04 1.45
C MET A 169 -16.01 -2.32 0.16
N GLY A 170 -15.79 -3.59 -0.15
CA GLY A 170 -14.86 -4.00 -1.20
C GLY A 170 -13.42 -3.57 -0.90
N ILE A 171 -12.55 -3.85 -1.87
CA ILE A 171 -11.10 -3.61 -1.74
C ILE A 171 -10.77 -2.12 -1.56
N TRP A 172 -11.42 -1.23 -2.32
CA TRP A 172 -11.12 0.20 -2.34
C TRP A 172 -11.64 0.94 -1.11
N GLY A 173 -12.85 0.62 -0.66
CA GLY A 173 -13.39 1.19 0.57
C GLY A 173 -12.56 0.77 1.79
N TYR A 174 -12.14 -0.49 1.84
CA TYR A 174 -11.26 -0.94 2.92
C TYR A 174 -9.83 -0.37 2.82
N SER A 175 -9.35 -0.07 1.62
CA SER A 175 -8.08 0.66 1.44
C SER A 175 -8.16 2.06 2.05
N MET A 176 -9.25 2.78 1.80
CA MET A 176 -9.46 4.11 2.39
C MET A 176 -9.46 4.08 3.93
N LEU A 177 -10.13 3.10 4.54
CA LEU A 177 -10.07 2.89 6.00
C LEU A 177 -8.67 2.51 6.50
N THR A 178 -7.92 1.75 5.72
CA THR A 178 -6.55 1.41 6.11
C THR A 178 -5.68 2.68 6.16
N TYR A 179 -5.92 3.64 5.25
CA TYR A 179 -5.26 4.94 5.33
C TYR A 179 -5.72 5.79 6.52
N THR A 180 -6.96 5.65 7.04
CA THR A 180 -7.34 6.32 8.29
C THR A 180 -6.54 5.77 9.47
N LEU A 181 -6.30 4.46 9.51
CA LEU A 181 -5.43 3.83 10.51
C LEU A 181 -3.98 4.31 10.41
N VAL A 182 -3.42 4.42 9.19
CA VAL A 182 -2.09 5.00 8.96
C VAL A 182 -2.01 6.42 9.54
N ILE A 183 -3.01 7.26 9.26
CA ILE A 183 -3.08 8.62 9.81
C ILE A 183 -3.20 8.61 11.34
N ALA A 184 -4.00 7.72 11.91
CA ALA A 184 -4.13 7.60 13.35
C ALA A 184 -2.77 7.33 14.02
N ILE A 185 -1.99 6.39 13.47
CA ILE A 185 -0.64 6.06 13.95
C ILE A 185 0.30 7.27 13.80
N TYR A 186 0.27 7.93 12.64
CA TYR A 186 1.07 9.12 12.37
C TYR A 186 0.79 10.28 13.34
N LEU A 187 -0.49 10.48 13.72
CA LEU A 187 -0.91 11.54 14.62
C LEU A 187 -0.72 11.21 16.10
N PHE A 188 -0.43 9.96 16.47
CA PHE A 188 -0.40 9.50 17.86
C PHE A 188 0.44 10.40 18.79
N LYS A 189 1.64 10.79 18.35
CA LYS A 189 2.53 11.69 19.12
C LYS A 189 2.30 13.19 18.84
N LYS A 190 1.51 13.55 17.84
CA LYS A 190 1.28 14.95 17.43
C LYS A 190 0.02 15.54 18.04
N ASN A 191 -1.06 14.79 18.00
CA ASN A 191 -2.36 15.19 18.51
C ASN A 191 -3.20 13.93 18.78
N ILE A 192 -3.21 13.51 20.04
CA ILE A 192 -3.88 12.27 20.46
C ILE A 192 -5.39 12.31 20.18
N LYS A 193 -6.04 13.48 20.28
CA LYS A 193 -7.47 13.62 20.00
C LYS A 193 -7.77 13.28 18.53
N LEU A 194 -7.00 13.87 17.61
CA LEU A 194 -7.15 13.56 16.17
C LEU A 194 -6.74 12.12 15.85
N SER A 195 -5.70 11.59 16.50
CA SER A 195 -5.29 10.19 16.36
C SER A 195 -6.45 9.24 16.66
N VAL A 196 -7.14 9.46 17.79
CA VAL A 196 -8.35 8.70 18.17
C VAL A 196 -9.46 8.89 17.14
N THR A 197 -9.71 10.12 16.68
CA THR A 197 -10.74 10.39 15.66
C THR A 197 -10.53 9.58 14.37
N PHE A 198 -9.30 9.48 13.87
CA PHE A 198 -9.00 8.71 12.65
C PHE A 198 -8.88 7.20 12.88
N PHE A 199 -8.71 6.78 14.13
CA PHE A 199 -8.69 5.37 14.53
C PHE A 199 -10.09 4.75 14.58
N ILE A 200 -11.07 5.52 15.08
CA ILE A 200 -12.45 5.06 15.30
C ILE A 200 -13.08 4.39 14.06
N PRO A 201 -13.04 4.97 12.84
CA PRO A 201 -13.67 4.36 11.67
C PRO A 201 -13.17 2.93 11.40
N PHE A 202 -11.86 2.71 11.50
CA PHE A 202 -11.26 1.40 11.27
C PHE A 202 -11.75 0.37 12.30
N ILE A 203 -11.75 0.72 13.59
CA ILE A 203 -12.22 -0.18 14.65
C ILE A 203 -13.72 -0.44 14.57
N VAL A 204 -14.52 0.58 14.29
CA VAL A 204 -15.98 0.44 14.17
C VAL A 204 -16.33 -0.54 13.05
N ILE A 205 -15.72 -0.39 11.88
CA ILE A 205 -16.01 -1.27 10.73
C ILE A 205 -15.45 -2.68 10.94
N LEU A 206 -14.25 -2.80 11.53
CA LEU A 206 -13.71 -4.10 11.89
C LEU A 206 -14.60 -4.82 12.91
N SER A 207 -15.17 -4.10 13.88
CA SER A 207 -16.06 -4.68 14.88
C SER A 207 -17.40 -5.08 14.26
N ILE A 208 -18.10 -4.14 13.59
CA ILE A 208 -19.42 -4.37 12.99
C ILE A 208 -19.38 -5.55 12.00
N SER A 209 -18.35 -5.63 11.15
CA SER A 209 -18.22 -6.71 10.17
C SER A 209 -18.01 -8.08 10.80
N ASN A 210 -17.38 -8.16 11.98
CA ASN A 210 -17.20 -9.41 12.71
C ASN A 210 -18.40 -9.80 13.59
N PHE A 211 -19.19 -8.82 14.02
CA PHE A 211 -20.42 -9.05 14.79
C PHE A 211 -21.65 -9.33 13.92
N SER A 212 -21.61 -8.95 12.65
CA SER A 212 -22.71 -9.25 11.73
C SER A 212 -22.89 -10.77 11.59
N ASN A 213 -24.11 -11.25 11.83
CA ASN A 213 -24.45 -12.65 11.66
C ASN A 213 -24.15 -13.08 10.23
N LYS A 214 -23.14 -13.95 10.08
CA LYS A 214 -22.87 -14.59 8.81
C LYS A 214 -24.07 -15.46 8.47
N HIS A 215 -24.86 -15.05 7.48
CA HIS A 215 -25.87 -15.89 6.87
C HIS A 215 -25.17 -17.02 6.12
N ILE A 216 -24.79 -18.07 6.85
CA ILE A 216 -24.30 -19.31 6.26
C ILE A 216 -25.55 -20.08 5.88
N GLU A 217 -25.90 -20.06 4.60
CA GLU A 217 -26.88 -21.00 4.06
C GLU A 217 -26.24 -22.38 4.06
N TYR A 218 -26.62 -23.21 5.03
CA TYR A 218 -26.28 -24.62 5.02
C TYR A 218 -27.15 -25.30 3.95
N ILE A 219 -26.64 -25.37 2.73
CA ILE A 219 -27.23 -26.24 1.70
C ILE A 219 -26.97 -27.67 2.18
N SER A 220 -28.04 -28.38 2.55
CA SER A 220 -28.03 -29.73 3.14
C SER A 220 -27.66 -30.86 2.16
N GLN A 221 -27.12 -30.51 0.99
CA GLN A 221 -26.68 -31.48 -0.01
C GLN A 221 -25.18 -31.68 0.10
N ASP A 222 -24.78 -32.89 0.50
CA ASP A 222 -23.39 -33.32 0.48
C ASP A 222 -22.93 -33.52 -0.98
N PHE A 223 -22.28 -32.52 -1.55
CA PHE A 223 -21.63 -32.64 -2.85
C PHE A 223 -20.24 -33.25 -2.69
N GLN A 224 -19.97 -34.36 -3.38
CA GLN A 224 -18.60 -34.86 -3.53
C GLN A 224 -17.86 -34.05 -4.59
N VAL A 225 -16.95 -33.17 -4.16
CA VAL A 225 -16.09 -32.39 -5.05
C VAL A 225 -14.70 -33.03 -5.12
N ARG A 226 -14.23 -33.36 -6.33
CA ARG A 226 -12.84 -33.79 -6.59
C ARG A 226 -12.12 -32.75 -7.44
N LEU A 227 -11.10 -32.11 -6.87
CA LEU A 227 -10.22 -31.19 -7.59
C LEU A 227 -8.91 -31.91 -7.93
N VAL A 228 -8.67 -32.16 -9.22
CA VAL A 228 -7.44 -32.78 -9.72
C VAL A 228 -6.53 -31.68 -10.26
N GLN A 229 -5.35 -31.51 -9.65
CA GLN A 229 -4.30 -30.60 -10.13
C GLN A 229 -3.19 -31.43 -10.79
N PRO A 230 -3.25 -31.66 -12.11
CA PRO A 230 -2.38 -32.63 -12.79
C PRO A 230 -0.91 -32.19 -12.88
N ASN A 231 -0.60 -30.94 -12.51
CA ASN A 231 0.75 -30.37 -12.51
C ASN A 231 1.50 -30.54 -13.85
N ILE A 232 0.78 -30.33 -14.97
CA ILE A 232 1.35 -30.36 -16.32
C ILE A 232 2.38 -29.22 -16.45
N SER A 233 3.53 -29.52 -17.06
CA SER A 233 4.60 -28.56 -17.23
C SER A 233 4.18 -27.44 -18.20
N GLN A 234 4.59 -26.20 -17.96
CA GLN A 234 4.24 -25.06 -18.82
C GLN A 234 5.01 -25.04 -20.16
N ALA A 235 6.05 -25.86 -20.28
CA ALA A 235 6.89 -25.92 -21.48
C ALA A 235 6.37 -26.91 -22.54
N ASP A 236 5.42 -27.78 -22.17
CA ASP A 236 4.76 -28.76 -23.03
C ASP A 236 3.41 -28.24 -23.54
#